data_AF-A0A1I6UKS1-F1
#
_entry.id   AF-A0A1I6UKS1-F1
#
_cell.length_a   1.000
_cell.length_b   1.000
_cell.length_c   1.000
_cell.angle_alpha   90.00
_cell.angle_beta   90.00
_cell.angle_gamma   90.00
#
_symmetry.space_group_name_H-M   'P 1'
#
loop_
_entity.id
_entity.type
_entity.pdbx_description
1 polymer ?
#
loop_
_entity_poly.entity_id
_entity_poly.type
_entity_poly.pdbx_seq_one_letter_code
_entity_poly.pdbx_strand_id
1 'polypeptide(L)'
;MFSTDDVGSTLKAAREEAGVGLTEWAGELFVSVGHLSNIEAGRRSPSLAIVKAYDDRFGPIGDEMLRRRDITHPGVMKADKPTLTQLARQIDGGDPGVLKTHPSSRTVDFFLAAKLADSGLDHVREWVRTGETATLRANALAVLSKVNEKRDAELIIEALETDEKLQFLSLASEVSKLTQWDWETSKRVAKNPSQAPEARKLAKALTKEALLKDDVESRWCGAFLLKGLVPAL
;
A
#
# COMPACT_ATOMS: atom_id res chain seq x y z
N MET A 1 -1.90 -11.24 10.86
CA MET A 1 -2.96 -12.04 10.21
C MET A 1 -4.21 -11.18 10.24
N PHE A 2 -4.47 -10.45 9.16
CA PHE A 2 -5.75 -9.78 9.01
C PHE A 2 -6.81 -10.85 8.80
N SER A 3 -7.56 -11.13 9.84
CA SER A 3 -8.75 -11.94 9.71
C SER A 3 -9.75 -11.14 8.87
N THR A 4 -10.53 -11.81 8.03
CA THR A 4 -11.71 -11.22 7.35
C THR A 4 -12.68 -10.53 8.32
N ASP A 5 -12.56 -10.86 9.60
CA ASP A 5 -13.27 -10.23 10.72
C ASP A 5 -13.06 -8.70 10.79
N ASP A 6 -11.85 -8.20 10.49
CA ASP A 6 -11.50 -6.77 10.70
C ASP A 6 -12.09 -5.85 9.62
N VAL A 7 -12.14 -6.32 8.36
CA VAL A 7 -12.73 -5.56 7.26
C VAL A 7 -14.25 -5.54 7.38
N GLY A 8 -14.87 -6.69 7.69
CA GLY A 8 -16.32 -6.80 7.86
C GLY A 8 -16.85 -5.88 8.96
N SER A 9 -16.21 -5.89 10.13
CA SER A 9 -16.57 -5.03 11.25
C SER A 9 -16.42 -3.54 10.92
N THR A 10 -15.41 -3.20 10.14
CA THR A 10 -15.14 -1.81 9.74
C THR A 10 -16.20 -1.30 8.76
N LEU A 11 -16.59 -2.10 7.75
CA LEU A 11 -17.71 -1.79 6.85
C LEU A 11 -19.01 -1.57 7.63
N LYS A 12 -19.29 -2.46 8.60
CA LYS A 12 -20.45 -2.36 9.47
C LYS A 12 -20.45 -1.06 10.28
N ALA A 13 -19.34 -0.76 10.95
CA ALA A 13 -19.23 0.43 11.79
C ALA A 13 -19.50 1.72 11.01
N ALA A 14 -18.88 1.87 9.83
CA ALA A 14 -19.07 3.06 9.02
C ALA A 14 -20.51 3.22 8.48
N ARG A 15 -21.19 2.10 8.15
CA ARG A 15 -22.62 2.14 7.78
C ARG A 15 -23.49 2.57 8.97
N GLU A 16 -23.23 2.03 10.16
CA GLU A 16 -23.98 2.35 11.38
C GLU A 16 -23.75 3.78 11.85
N GLU A 17 -22.52 4.30 11.76
CA GLU A 17 -22.18 5.70 12.04
C GLU A 17 -22.87 6.68 11.08
N ALA A 18 -23.04 6.29 9.81
CA ALA A 18 -23.81 7.05 8.83
C ALA A 18 -25.33 6.93 9.00
N GLY A 19 -25.81 6.12 9.96
CA GLY A 19 -27.23 5.93 10.24
C GLY A 19 -27.99 5.14 9.17
N VAL A 20 -27.29 4.41 8.29
CA VAL A 20 -27.90 3.68 7.18
C VAL A 20 -28.22 2.22 7.56
N GLY A 21 -29.42 1.75 7.21
CA GLY A 21 -29.83 0.38 7.50
C GLY A 21 -29.15 -0.67 6.61
N LEU A 22 -28.91 -1.88 7.12
CA LEU A 22 -28.34 -2.98 6.33
C LEU A 22 -29.20 -3.33 5.09
N THR A 23 -30.53 -3.37 5.26
CA THR A 23 -31.48 -3.65 4.18
C THR A 23 -31.50 -2.54 3.12
N GLU A 24 -31.47 -1.30 3.57
CA GLU A 24 -31.41 -0.10 2.71
C GLU A 24 -30.13 -0.12 1.86
N TRP A 25 -28.98 -0.34 2.51
CA TRP A 25 -27.70 -0.38 1.81
C TRP A 25 -27.55 -1.56 0.86
N ALA A 26 -28.06 -2.75 1.23
CA ALA A 26 -28.13 -3.88 0.30
C ALA A 26 -28.96 -3.57 -0.96
N GLY A 27 -30.04 -2.80 -0.79
CA GLY A 27 -30.87 -2.30 -1.88
C GLY A 27 -30.11 -1.35 -2.81
N GLU A 28 -29.40 -0.37 -2.27
CA GLU A 28 -28.58 0.57 -3.05
C GLU A 28 -27.46 -0.14 -3.84
N LEU A 29 -26.90 -1.22 -3.28
CA LEU A 29 -25.83 -2.01 -3.91
C LEU A 29 -26.33 -3.08 -4.89
N PHE A 30 -27.65 -3.29 -5.01
CA PHE A 30 -28.24 -4.37 -5.79
C PHE A 30 -27.73 -5.77 -5.38
N VAL A 31 -27.51 -5.99 -4.08
CA VAL A 31 -27.10 -7.28 -3.51
C VAL A 31 -28.12 -7.81 -2.51
N SER A 32 -28.05 -9.10 -2.17
CA SER A 32 -28.94 -9.64 -1.13
C SER A 32 -28.48 -9.21 0.27
N VAL A 33 -29.45 -8.95 1.15
CA VAL A 33 -29.21 -8.61 2.57
C VAL A 33 -28.36 -9.68 3.26
N GLY A 34 -28.61 -10.95 2.97
CA GLY A 34 -27.83 -12.07 3.50
C GLY A 34 -26.38 -12.10 2.99
N HIS A 35 -26.13 -11.68 1.75
CA HIS A 35 -24.77 -11.57 1.23
C HIS A 35 -23.98 -10.48 1.95
N LEU A 36 -24.59 -9.29 2.10
CA LEU A 36 -23.99 -8.15 2.78
C LEU A 36 -23.79 -8.41 4.27
N SER A 37 -24.75 -9.06 4.93
CA SER A 37 -24.65 -9.48 6.34
C SER A 37 -23.49 -10.45 6.57
N ASN A 38 -23.29 -11.43 5.69
CA ASN A 38 -22.16 -12.36 5.80
C ASN A 38 -20.81 -11.66 5.61
N ILE A 39 -20.77 -10.58 4.82
CA ILE A 39 -19.57 -9.76 4.65
C ILE A 39 -19.27 -8.95 5.90
N GLU A 40 -20.27 -8.20 6.41
CA GLU A 40 -20.12 -7.39 7.63
C GLU A 40 -19.80 -8.21 8.88
N ALA A 41 -20.22 -9.47 8.90
CA ALA A 41 -19.92 -10.41 9.98
C ALA A 41 -18.58 -11.16 9.81
N GLY A 42 -17.76 -10.83 8.80
CA GLY A 42 -16.46 -11.46 8.55
C GLY A 42 -16.53 -12.88 7.96
N ARG A 43 -17.73 -13.43 7.75
CA ARG A 43 -17.97 -14.80 7.25
C ARG A 43 -17.71 -14.94 5.75
N ARG A 44 -17.68 -13.83 5.01
CA ARG A 44 -17.31 -13.76 3.59
C ARG A 44 -16.45 -12.54 3.32
N SER A 45 -15.42 -12.70 2.50
CA SER A 45 -14.61 -11.56 2.05
C SER A 45 -15.43 -10.63 1.14
N PRO A 46 -15.36 -9.30 1.32
CA PRO A 46 -15.98 -8.37 0.40
C PRO A 46 -15.28 -8.38 -0.96
N SER A 47 -16.04 -8.14 -2.03
CA SER A 47 -15.45 -7.82 -3.33
C SER A 47 -14.94 -6.38 -3.34
N LEU A 48 -13.99 -6.07 -4.22
CA LEU A 48 -13.49 -4.70 -4.41
C LEU A 48 -14.63 -3.71 -4.73
N ALA A 49 -15.64 -4.16 -5.47
CA ALA A 49 -16.81 -3.34 -5.80
C ALA A 49 -17.62 -2.95 -4.56
N ILE A 50 -17.81 -3.88 -3.62
CA ILE A 50 -18.48 -3.60 -2.34
C ILE A 50 -17.65 -2.62 -1.53
N VAL A 51 -16.35 -2.88 -1.34
CA VAL A 51 -15.49 -1.98 -0.55
C VAL A 51 -15.48 -0.57 -1.14
N LYS A 52 -15.38 -0.45 -2.47
CA LYS A 52 -15.43 0.85 -3.14
C LYS A 52 -16.77 1.56 -2.97
N ALA A 53 -17.89 0.86 -3.06
CA ALA A 53 -19.20 1.49 -2.91
C ALA A 53 -19.42 2.01 -1.48
N TYR A 54 -18.93 1.27 -0.48
CA TYR A 54 -18.86 1.72 0.90
C TYR A 54 -18.01 2.99 1.04
N ASP A 55 -16.81 2.99 0.45
CA ASP A 55 -15.88 4.12 0.46
C ASP A 55 -16.47 5.40 -0.21
N ASP A 56 -17.13 5.22 -1.35
CA ASP A 56 -17.79 6.28 -2.13
C ASP A 56 -18.97 6.89 -1.35
N ARG A 57 -19.70 6.09 -0.56
CA ARG A 57 -20.93 6.51 0.14
C ARG A 57 -20.68 7.05 1.55
N PHE A 58 -19.86 6.38 2.35
CA PHE A 58 -19.73 6.65 3.79
C PHE A 58 -18.42 7.33 4.17
N GLY A 59 -17.52 7.53 3.20
CA GLY A 59 -16.18 8.01 3.50
C GLY A 59 -15.21 6.85 3.72
N PRO A 60 -13.95 7.12 4.09
CA PRO A 60 -12.89 6.12 4.12
C PRO A 60 -13.20 5.09 5.19
N ILE A 61 -13.43 3.84 4.78
CA ILE A 61 -13.78 2.76 5.70
C ILE A 61 -12.58 1.87 5.97
N GLY A 62 -11.97 2.02 7.15
CA GLY A 62 -10.76 1.29 7.51
C GLY A 62 -9.55 1.79 6.72
N ASP A 63 -8.35 1.52 7.25
CA ASP A 63 -7.14 2.30 7.02
C ASP A 63 -7.01 2.93 5.62
N GLU A 64 -6.53 4.17 5.59
CA GLU A 64 -6.27 5.05 4.44
C GLU A 64 -5.58 4.39 3.22
N MET A 65 -5.11 3.16 3.39
CA MET A 65 -4.66 2.22 2.39
C MET A 65 -5.44 2.26 1.06
N LEU A 66 -6.75 2.11 1.02
CA LEU A 66 -7.46 2.06 -0.28
C LEU A 66 -7.58 3.42 -0.99
N ARG A 67 -7.31 4.53 -0.30
CA ARG A 67 -7.31 5.89 -0.87
C ARG A 67 -5.93 6.43 -1.19
N ARG A 68 -4.85 5.70 -0.88
CA ARG A 68 -3.50 6.13 -1.25
C ARG A 68 -3.38 6.09 -2.77
N ARG A 69 -3.12 7.27 -3.31
CA ARG A 69 -2.89 7.46 -4.74
C ARG A 69 -1.57 6.81 -5.13
N ASP A 70 -1.47 6.43 -6.40
CA ASP A 70 -0.18 6.01 -6.94
C ASP A 70 0.84 7.15 -6.85
N ILE A 71 2.12 6.78 -6.90
CA ILE A 71 3.19 7.74 -7.09
C ILE A 71 2.99 8.50 -8.41
N THR A 72 3.44 9.74 -8.43
CA THR A 72 3.40 10.64 -9.60
C THR A 72 4.53 10.36 -10.60
N HIS A 73 5.28 9.26 -10.43
CA HIS A 73 6.37 8.87 -11.31
C HIS A 73 5.86 8.58 -12.73
N PRO A 74 6.46 9.16 -13.80
CA PRO A 74 5.93 9.04 -15.17
C PRO A 74 5.98 7.61 -15.73
N GLY A 75 6.97 6.82 -15.30
CA GLY A 75 7.14 5.42 -15.69
C GLY A 75 6.46 4.40 -14.76
N VAL A 76 5.49 4.82 -13.94
CA VAL A 76 4.80 3.88 -13.03
C VAL A 76 4.06 2.80 -13.83
N MET A 77 4.34 1.54 -13.52
CA MET A 77 3.70 0.41 -14.18
C MET A 77 2.26 0.24 -13.71
N LYS A 78 1.36 0.23 -14.68
CA LYS A 78 -0.04 -0.18 -14.51
C LYS A 78 -0.31 -1.31 -15.50
N ALA A 79 -1.05 -2.30 -15.08
CA ALA A 79 -1.35 -3.47 -15.90
C ALA A 79 -2.75 -3.99 -15.58
N ASP A 80 -3.38 -4.58 -16.60
CA ASP A 80 -4.64 -5.28 -16.45
C ASP A 80 -4.44 -6.65 -15.76
N LYS A 81 -5.55 -7.26 -15.36
CA LYS A 81 -5.52 -8.53 -14.61
C LYS A 81 -4.83 -9.68 -15.36
N PRO A 82 -5.04 -9.88 -16.68
CA PRO A 82 -4.30 -10.89 -17.44
C PRO A 82 -2.78 -10.68 -17.38
N THR A 83 -2.32 -9.46 -17.64
CA THR A 83 -0.90 -9.11 -17.60
C THR A 83 -0.30 -9.33 -16.21
N LEU A 84 -1.01 -8.91 -15.16
CA LEU A 84 -0.59 -9.13 -13.78
C LEU A 84 -0.53 -10.61 -13.39
N THR A 85 -1.47 -11.42 -13.89
CA THR A 85 -1.47 -12.87 -13.65
C THR A 85 -0.27 -13.54 -14.32
N GLN A 86 0.09 -13.09 -15.53
CA GLN A 86 1.30 -13.57 -16.20
C GLN A 86 2.56 -13.15 -15.44
N LEU A 87 2.62 -11.89 -14.99
CA LEU A 87 3.75 -11.39 -14.19
C LEU A 87 3.93 -12.20 -12.89
N ALA A 88 2.85 -12.50 -12.18
CA ALA A 88 2.92 -13.33 -10.97
C ALA A 88 3.56 -14.70 -11.27
N ARG A 89 3.18 -15.36 -12.37
CA ARG A 89 3.77 -16.63 -12.79
C ARG A 89 5.25 -16.52 -13.16
N GLN A 90 5.68 -15.40 -13.76
CA GLN A 90 7.09 -15.16 -14.06
C GLN A 90 7.89 -15.02 -12.77
N ILE A 91 7.37 -14.25 -11.80
CA ILE A 91 7.99 -14.06 -10.49
C ILE A 91 8.07 -15.38 -9.72
N ASP A 92 7.01 -16.19 -9.75
CA ASP A 92 7.01 -17.53 -9.15
C ASP A 92 8.10 -18.44 -9.73
N GLY A 93 8.52 -18.19 -10.98
CA GLY A 93 9.63 -18.86 -11.67
C GLY A 93 10.99 -18.14 -11.58
N GLY A 94 11.10 -17.07 -10.79
CA GLY A 94 12.35 -16.35 -10.56
C GLY A 94 12.70 -15.28 -11.60
N ASP A 95 11.78 -14.89 -12.48
CA ASP A 95 11.96 -13.78 -13.41
C ASP A 95 11.21 -12.52 -12.91
N PRO A 96 11.93 -11.44 -12.55
CA PRO A 96 11.30 -10.20 -12.07
C PRO A 96 10.57 -9.43 -13.19
N GLY A 97 10.85 -9.73 -14.46
CA GLY A 97 10.25 -9.07 -15.61
C GLY A 97 10.34 -7.54 -15.53
N VAL A 98 9.20 -6.89 -15.74
CA VAL A 98 9.07 -5.42 -15.75
C VAL A 98 9.33 -4.76 -14.40
N LEU A 99 9.25 -5.49 -13.27
CA LEU A 99 9.60 -4.95 -11.96
C LEU A 99 11.09 -4.60 -11.85
N LYS A 100 11.93 -5.13 -12.73
CA LYS A 100 13.36 -4.81 -12.76
C LYS A 100 13.63 -3.35 -13.14
N THR A 101 12.75 -2.72 -13.92
CA THR A 101 13.06 -1.43 -14.58
C THR A 101 12.00 -0.36 -14.35
N HIS A 102 10.76 -0.73 -14.05
CA HIS A 102 9.66 0.22 -13.87
C HIS A 102 9.14 0.17 -12.43
N PRO A 103 8.94 1.30 -11.74
CA PRO A 103 8.32 1.29 -10.43
C PRO A 103 6.88 0.77 -10.53
N SER A 104 6.48 -0.11 -9.62
CA SER A 104 5.11 -0.64 -9.60
C SER A 104 4.12 0.37 -9.05
N SER A 105 2.87 0.29 -9.53
CA SER A 105 1.75 0.97 -8.88
C SER A 105 1.30 0.18 -7.66
N ARG A 106 0.58 0.84 -6.75
CA ARG A 106 0.03 0.20 -5.56
C ARG A 106 -0.86 -0.98 -5.91
N THR A 107 -1.66 -0.85 -6.98
CA THR A 107 -2.55 -1.92 -7.44
C THR A 107 -1.76 -3.16 -7.86
N VAL A 108 -0.59 -2.98 -8.49
CA VAL A 108 0.30 -4.09 -8.83
C VAL A 108 0.83 -4.75 -7.55
N ASP A 109 1.30 -3.97 -6.57
CA ASP A 109 1.88 -4.51 -5.34
C ASP A 109 0.88 -5.39 -4.56
N PHE A 110 -0.35 -4.90 -4.37
CA PHE A 110 -1.41 -5.67 -3.71
C PHE A 110 -1.81 -6.91 -4.49
N PHE A 111 -1.86 -6.81 -5.83
CA PHE A 111 -2.17 -7.96 -6.66
C PHE A 111 -1.11 -9.05 -6.48
N LEU A 112 0.17 -8.69 -6.57
CA LEU A 112 1.28 -9.63 -6.43
C LEU A 112 1.32 -10.22 -5.02
N ALA A 113 1.22 -9.41 -3.97
CA ALA A 113 1.19 -9.87 -2.59
C ALA A 113 0.08 -10.91 -2.35
N ALA A 114 -1.07 -10.78 -3.03
CA ALA A 114 -2.19 -11.71 -2.92
C ALA A 114 -2.14 -12.91 -3.87
N LYS A 115 -1.19 -12.96 -4.82
CA LYS A 115 -1.18 -13.95 -5.92
C LYS A 115 0.08 -14.78 -6.05
N LEU A 116 1.21 -14.30 -5.54
CA LEU A 116 2.45 -15.06 -5.58
C LEU A 116 2.33 -16.35 -4.75
N ALA A 117 2.95 -17.41 -5.25
CA ALA A 117 3.18 -18.62 -4.48
C ALA A 117 4.33 -18.40 -3.47
N ASP A 118 4.54 -19.35 -2.56
CA ASP A 118 5.63 -19.29 -1.59
C ASP A 118 7.00 -19.14 -2.27
N SER A 119 7.22 -19.83 -3.40
CA SER A 119 8.46 -19.68 -4.21
C SER A 119 8.64 -18.27 -4.75
N GLY A 120 7.55 -17.65 -5.23
CA GLY A 120 7.56 -16.25 -5.68
C GLY A 120 7.89 -15.29 -4.54
N LEU A 121 7.32 -15.49 -3.35
CA LEU A 121 7.65 -14.69 -2.18
C LEU A 121 9.11 -14.86 -1.74
N ASP A 122 9.68 -16.05 -1.86
CA ASP A 122 11.10 -16.29 -1.57
C ASP A 122 12.02 -15.55 -2.56
N HIS A 123 11.65 -15.52 -3.85
CA HIS A 123 12.36 -14.69 -4.84
C HIS A 123 12.25 -13.20 -4.52
N VAL A 124 11.07 -12.71 -4.13
CA VAL A 124 10.88 -11.31 -3.74
C VAL A 124 11.74 -10.97 -2.51
N ARG A 125 11.81 -11.83 -1.49
CA ARG A 125 12.71 -11.65 -0.33
C ARG A 125 14.17 -11.58 -0.74
N GLU A 126 14.60 -12.44 -1.65
CA GLU A 126 15.97 -12.40 -2.17
C GLU A 126 16.23 -11.11 -2.93
N TRP A 127 15.29 -10.66 -3.76
CA TRP A 127 15.43 -9.41 -4.50
C TRP A 127 15.46 -8.18 -3.60
N VAL A 128 14.81 -8.15 -2.44
CA VAL A 128 15.00 -7.05 -1.47
C VAL A 128 16.47 -6.94 -1.05
N ARG A 129 17.17 -8.07 -0.87
CA ARG A 129 18.58 -8.11 -0.46
C ARG A 129 19.54 -7.84 -1.61
N THR A 130 19.36 -8.53 -2.74
CA THR A 130 20.39 -8.66 -3.78
C THR A 130 19.88 -8.31 -5.18
N GLY A 131 18.65 -7.80 -5.30
CA GLY A 131 18.08 -7.42 -6.59
C GLY A 131 18.99 -6.46 -7.35
N GLU A 132 19.21 -6.74 -8.63
CA GLU A 132 20.24 -6.09 -9.44
C GLU A 132 20.07 -4.57 -9.54
N THR A 133 18.83 -4.09 -9.58
CA THR A 133 18.50 -2.67 -9.69
C THR A 133 17.82 -2.16 -8.42
N ALA A 134 18.05 -0.90 -8.06
CA ALA A 134 17.37 -0.29 -6.93
C ALA A 134 15.83 -0.27 -7.11
N THR A 135 15.35 -0.14 -8.36
CA THR A 135 13.91 -0.25 -8.69
C THR A 135 13.37 -1.63 -8.37
N LEU A 136 14.11 -2.71 -8.69
CA LEU A 136 13.69 -4.07 -8.35
C LEU A 136 13.58 -4.24 -6.84
N ARG A 137 14.59 -3.79 -6.10
CA ARG A 137 14.60 -3.90 -4.63
C ARG A 137 13.45 -3.11 -4.00
N ALA A 138 13.16 -1.91 -4.51
CA ALA A 138 12.04 -1.09 -4.04
C ALA A 138 10.68 -1.73 -4.35
N ASN A 139 10.48 -2.24 -5.57
CA ASN A 139 9.24 -2.94 -5.93
C ASN A 139 9.05 -4.21 -5.10
N ALA A 140 10.12 -4.99 -4.93
CA ALA A 140 10.09 -6.21 -4.11
C ALA A 140 9.73 -5.90 -2.65
N LEU A 141 10.34 -4.85 -2.09
CA LEU A 141 10.06 -4.38 -0.73
C LEU A 141 8.60 -3.93 -0.58
N ALA A 142 8.08 -3.17 -1.55
CA ALA A 142 6.68 -2.74 -1.56
C ALA A 142 5.71 -3.92 -1.57
N VAL A 143 5.98 -4.96 -2.37
CA VAL A 143 5.19 -6.21 -2.38
C VAL A 143 5.23 -6.90 -1.02
N LEU A 144 6.41 -7.11 -0.42
CA LEU A 144 6.51 -7.75 0.91
C LEU A 144 5.79 -6.95 1.99
N SER A 145 5.87 -5.62 1.95
CA SER A 145 5.16 -4.76 2.90
C SER A 145 3.64 -4.99 2.84
N LYS A 146 3.08 -5.38 1.67
CA LYS A 146 1.64 -5.69 1.53
C LYS A 146 1.28 -7.13 1.88
N VAL A 147 2.24 -8.05 1.85
CA VAL A 147 2.06 -9.40 2.41
C VAL A 147 1.89 -9.31 3.93
N ASN A 148 2.61 -8.38 4.58
CA ASN A 148 2.50 -8.09 6.01
C ASN A 148 2.72 -9.32 6.90
N GLU A 149 3.70 -10.14 6.54
CA GLU A 149 4.17 -11.23 7.37
C GLU A 149 5.18 -10.71 8.41
N LYS A 150 5.05 -11.17 9.66
CA LYS A 150 5.94 -10.75 10.75
C LYS A 150 7.42 -11.01 10.45
N ARG A 151 7.73 -12.10 9.75
CA ARG A 151 9.11 -12.47 9.38
C ARG A 151 9.76 -11.48 8.41
N ASP A 152 8.97 -10.72 7.65
CA ASP A 152 9.50 -9.80 6.64
C ASP A 152 9.80 -8.42 7.20
N ALA A 153 9.29 -8.09 8.39
CA ALA A 153 9.48 -6.78 9.01
C ALA A 153 10.96 -6.46 9.26
N GLU A 154 11.73 -7.42 9.77
CA GLU A 154 13.17 -7.25 10.03
C GLU A 154 13.94 -7.03 8.73
N LEU A 155 13.64 -7.83 7.69
CA LEU A 155 14.24 -7.69 6.36
C LEU A 155 13.97 -6.30 5.75
N ILE A 156 12.72 -5.83 5.83
CA ILE A 156 12.32 -4.53 5.28
C ILE A 156 13.08 -3.39 5.99
N ILE A 157 13.15 -3.43 7.32
CA ILE A 157 13.85 -2.42 8.12
C ILE A 157 15.35 -2.43 7.82
N GLU A 158 15.99 -3.61 7.84
CA GLU A 158 17.42 -3.76 7.54
C GLU A 158 17.76 -3.22 6.14
N ALA A 159 16.94 -3.54 5.14
CA ALA A 159 17.15 -3.06 3.77
C ALA A 159 17.02 -1.53 3.66
N LEU A 160 16.03 -0.94 4.33
CA LEU A 160 15.85 0.52 4.38
C LEU A 160 16.97 1.23 5.15
N GLU A 161 17.62 0.58 6.11
CA GLU A 161 18.72 1.16 6.89
C GLU A 161 20.08 1.04 6.19
N THR A 162 20.29 -0.01 5.38
CA THR A 162 21.60 -0.34 4.80
C THR A 162 21.76 0.01 3.33
N ASP A 163 20.66 0.13 2.56
CA ASP A 163 20.70 0.51 1.15
C ASP A 163 20.19 1.95 0.94
N GLU A 164 21.13 2.88 0.80
CA GLU A 164 20.82 4.31 0.59
C GLU A 164 19.94 4.58 -0.63
N LYS A 165 20.08 3.81 -1.73
CA LYS A 165 19.29 4.03 -2.94
C LYS A 165 17.86 3.55 -2.75
N LEU A 166 17.69 2.37 -2.15
CA LEU A 166 16.39 1.84 -1.78
C LEU A 166 15.67 2.76 -0.80
N GLN A 167 16.36 3.18 0.27
CA GLN A 167 15.84 4.14 1.24
C GLN A 167 15.34 5.40 0.53
N PHE A 168 16.17 6.00 -0.32
CA PHE A 168 15.81 7.21 -1.07
C PHE A 168 14.56 7.01 -1.94
N LEU A 169 14.44 5.88 -2.66
CA LEU A 169 13.29 5.59 -3.51
C LEU A 169 12.00 5.37 -2.70
N SER A 170 12.07 4.65 -1.58
CA SER A 170 10.93 4.44 -0.68
C SER A 170 10.46 5.76 -0.06
N LEU A 171 11.39 6.61 0.40
CA LEU A 171 11.06 7.94 0.93
C LEU A 171 10.43 8.85 -0.13
N ALA A 172 10.98 8.91 -1.34
CA ALA A 172 10.42 9.69 -2.44
C ALA A 172 9.03 9.20 -2.85
N SER A 173 8.84 7.88 -2.86
CA SER A 173 7.53 7.26 -3.11
C SER A 173 6.53 7.63 -2.03
N GLU A 174 6.90 7.60 -0.76
CA GLU A 174 6.02 7.99 0.35
C GLU A 174 5.59 9.45 0.26
N VAL A 175 6.54 10.38 0.04
CA VAL A 175 6.21 11.80 -0.18
C VAL A 175 5.26 11.96 -1.37
N SER A 176 5.53 11.28 -2.48
CA SER A 176 4.72 11.36 -3.69
C SER A 176 3.29 10.87 -3.47
N LYS A 177 3.10 9.71 -2.84
CA LYS A 177 1.77 9.14 -2.53
C LYS A 177 0.93 10.08 -1.64
N LEU A 178 1.55 10.67 -0.62
CA LEU A 178 0.85 11.49 0.38
C LEU A 178 0.53 12.91 -0.10
N THR A 179 1.40 13.50 -0.91
CA THR A 179 1.30 14.91 -1.30
C THR A 179 0.79 15.11 -2.72
N GLN A 180 1.03 14.13 -3.60
CA GLN A 180 0.79 14.21 -5.03
C GLN A 180 1.53 15.37 -5.71
N TRP A 181 2.65 15.81 -5.12
CA TRP A 181 3.60 16.67 -5.81
C TRP A 181 4.24 15.93 -6.98
N ASP A 182 4.81 16.69 -7.91
CA ASP A 182 5.59 16.11 -9.00
C ASP A 182 6.77 15.28 -8.45
N TRP A 183 7.26 14.35 -9.28
CA TRP A 183 8.29 13.42 -8.85
C TRP A 183 9.61 14.11 -8.47
N GLU A 184 9.99 15.21 -9.13
CA GLU A 184 11.22 15.95 -8.79
C GLU A 184 11.11 16.66 -7.45
N THR A 185 9.96 17.27 -7.16
CA THR A 185 9.66 17.83 -5.83
C THR A 185 9.68 16.74 -4.76
N SER A 186 9.10 15.57 -5.04
CA SER A 186 9.07 14.45 -4.10
C SER A 186 10.50 13.96 -3.78
N LYS A 187 11.36 13.82 -4.79
CA LYS A 187 12.79 13.50 -4.61
C LYS A 187 13.55 14.56 -3.82
N ARG A 188 13.31 15.85 -4.07
CA ARG A 188 13.96 16.95 -3.33
C ARG A 188 13.63 16.85 -1.85
N VAL A 189 12.35 16.66 -1.52
CA VAL A 189 11.87 16.54 -0.13
C VAL A 189 12.38 15.25 0.53
N ALA A 190 12.44 14.13 -0.19
CA ALA A 190 13.02 12.90 0.35
C ALA A 190 14.50 13.07 0.75
N LYS A 191 15.28 13.85 -0.02
CA LYS A 191 16.68 14.17 0.34
C LYS A 191 16.79 15.16 1.48
N ASN A 192 15.89 16.14 1.54
CA ASN A 192 15.92 17.19 2.54
C ASN A 192 14.49 17.52 3.00
N PRO A 193 13.94 16.77 3.98
CA PRO A 193 12.55 16.91 4.37
C PRO A 193 12.21 18.30 4.89
N SER A 194 13.16 19.04 5.47
CA SER A 194 12.94 20.41 5.97
C SER A 194 12.65 21.43 4.86
N GLN A 195 12.80 21.07 3.59
CA GLN A 195 12.45 21.93 2.44
C GLN A 195 11.06 21.62 1.85
N ALA A 196 10.19 20.90 2.58
CA ALA A 196 8.84 20.58 2.15
C ALA A 196 7.97 21.85 1.97
N PRO A 197 7.38 22.10 0.78
CA PRO A 197 6.53 23.28 0.52
C PRO A 197 5.33 23.44 1.47
N GLU A 198 4.75 22.33 1.93
CA GLU A 198 3.64 22.31 2.90
C GLU A 198 4.00 21.43 4.11
N ALA A 199 5.13 21.73 4.78
CA ALA A 199 5.72 20.89 5.84
C ALA A 199 4.73 20.40 6.91
N ARG A 200 3.84 21.28 7.42
CA ARG A 200 2.82 20.90 8.42
C ARG A 200 1.78 19.91 7.89
N LYS A 201 1.36 20.06 6.63
CA LYS A 201 0.39 19.16 5.99
C LYS A 201 1.04 17.80 5.73
N LEU A 202 2.29 17.79 5.26
CA LEU A 202 3.07 16.57 5.10
C LEU A 202 3.29 15.87 6.45
N ALA A 203 3.66 16.60 7.50
CA ALA A 203 3.82 16.02 8.85
C ALA A 203 2.53 15.38 9.38
N LYS A 204 1.38 16.02 9.18
CA LYS A 204 0.07 15.43 9.54
C LYS A 204 -0.18 14.12 8.81
N ALA A 205 0.14 14.04 7.52
CA ALA A 205 0.00 12.82 6.73
C ALA A 205 0.97 11.72 7.19
N LEU A 206 2.25 12.04 7.38
CA LEU A 206 3.27 11.10 7.83
C LEU A 206 3.03 10.56 9.25
N THR A 207 2.39 11.35 10.12
CA THR A 207 2.00 10.87 11.45
C THR A 207 1.04 9.69 11.35
N LYS A 208 0.15 9.69 10.36
CA LYS A 208 -0.75 8.56 10.12
C LYS A 208 0.02 7.37 9.57
N GLU A 209 0.94 7.59 8.63
CA GLU A 209 1.80 6.52 8.10
C GLU A 209 2.63 5.85 9.20
N ALA A 210 3.23 6.64 10.10
CA ALA A 210 4.03 6.15 11.22
C ALA A 210 3.25 5.32 12.25
N LEU A 211 1.91 5.39 12.24
CA LEU A 211 1.03 4.66 13.14
C LEU A 211 0.39 3.42 12.51
N LEU A 212 0.65 3.16 11.22
CA LEU A 212 0.14 1.96 10.55
C LEU A 212 0.66 0.70 11.23
N LYS A 213 -0.25 -0.25 11.44
CA LYS A 213 0.12 -1.54 12.03
C LYS A 213 0.74 -2.50 11.02
N ASP A 214 0.35 -2.35 9.77
CA ASP A 214 0.41 -3.43 8.77
C ASP A 214 1.08 -3.03 7.46
N ASP A 215 1.90 -1.99 7.50
CA ASP A 215 2.71 -1.53 6.38
C ASP A 215 4.05 -1.05 6.92
N VAL A 216 5.00 -1.98 7.02
CA VAL A 216 6.29 -1.74 7.67
C VAL A 216 7.08 -0.65 6.95
N GLU A 217 7.07 -0.66 5.61
CA GLU A 217 7.71 0.36 4.79
C GLU A 217 7.15 1.76 5.09
N SER A 218 5.83 1.93 4.95
CA SER A 218 5.20 3.23 5.17
C SER A 218 5.39 3.72 6.60
N ARG A 219 5.33 2.82 7.60
CA ARG A 219 5.61 3.17 8.99
C ARG A 219 7.03 3.67 9.18
N TRP A 220 8.02 2.97 8.63
CA TRP A 220 9.43 3.35 8.71
C TRP A 220 9.68 4.68 8.01
N CYS A 221 9.20 4.84 6.77
CA CYS A 221 9.31 6.09 6.00
C CYS A 221 8.62 7.26 6.71
N GLY A 222 7.42 7.03 7.28
CA GLY A 222 6.68 8.00 8.07
C GLY A 222 7.51 8.54 9.23
N ALA A 223 8.07 7.65 10.04
CA ALA A 223 8.92 8.04 11.17
C ALA A 223 10.20 8.78 10.73
N PHE A 224 10.87 8.28 9.69
CA PHE A 224 12.09 8.88 9.17
C PHE A 224 11.85 10.31 8.65
N LEU A 225 10.83 10.51 7.81
CA LEU A 225 10.51 11.81 7.24
C LEU A 225 10.03 12.81 8.29
N LEU A 226 9.24 12.36 9.29
CA LEU A 226 8.83 13.21 10.42
C LEU A 226 10.03 13.77 11.17
N LYS A 227 11.02 12.94 11.47
CA LYS A 227 12.26 13.37 12.13
C LYS A 227 12.97 14.45 11.29
N GLY A 228 13.08 14.25 9.98
CA GLY A 228 13.70 15.23 9.08
C GLY A 228 12.91 16.52 8.89
N LEU A 229 11.60 16.50 9.15
CA LEU A 229 10.71 17.67 9.02
C LEU A 229 10.77 18.60 10.22
N VAL A 230 11.23 18.15 11.40
CA VAL A 230 11.24 18.95 12.64
C VAL A 230 11.78 20.38 12.45
N PRO A 231 12.89 20.62 11.71
CA PRO A 231 13.40 21.99 11.52
C PRO A 231 12.47 22.95 10.76
N ALA A 232 11.40 22.44 10.13
CA ALA A 232 10.46 23.20 9.30
C ALA A 232 9.05 23.32 9.88
N LEU A 233 8.81 22.89 11.12
CA LEU A 233 7.48 22.87 11.78
C LEU A 233 7.30 23.98 12.81
#